data_AF-A0A953TYS9-F1
#
_entry.id   AF-A0A953TYS9-F1
#
_cell.length_a   1.000
_cell.length_b   1.000
_cell.length_c   1.000
_cell.angle_alpha   90.00
_cell.angle_beta   90.00
_cell.angle_gamma   90.00
#
_symmetry.space_group_name_H-M   'P 1'
#
loop_
_entity.id
_entity.type
_entity.pdbx_description
1 polymer ?
#
loop_
_entity_poly.entity_id
_entity_poly.type
_entity_poly.pdbx_seq_one_letter_code
_entity_poly.pdbx_strand_id
1 'polypeptide(L)'
;MDQPTVLIISDDPEFSRVITSRWQSERTVPAFTLMSSDVCLGFDPDNFQLAIVGAIRPRALSVVLEAMDAAGKRVVFLSDDVRTVQSVRDRWPGILVLRQHEKWLDTLVPVAGEAVHRAIAETRAGRAERASALLERQATLGRYMLEMRHTFNNTLTALLGNSELLLVEPGSLSAAARSQIETIRNMALRMHEILQRFSSLEKELTVVERQAGKETKGRARAVAAV
;
A
#
# COMPACT_ATOMS: atom_id res chain seq x y z
N MET A 1 13.23 -4.00 -9.20
CA MET A 1 11.78 -4.17 -9.38
C MET A 1 11.54 -5.66 -9.25
N ASP A 2 10.68 -6.08 -8.32
CA ASP A 2 10.29 -7.50 -8.24
C ASP A 2 9.65 -7.91 -9.57
N GLN A 3 10.20 -8.96 -10.17
CA GLN A 3 9.60 -9.59 -11.33
C GLN A 3 8.28 -10.22 -10.87
N PRO A 4 7.18 -10.06 -11.62
CA PRO A 4 5.93 -10.71 -11.24
C PRO A 4 6.08 -12.23 -11.30
N THR A 5 5.48 -12.93 -10.36
CA THR A 5 5.55 -14.38 -10.23
C THR A 5 4.18 -15.00 -10.55
N VAL A 6 4.19 -15.99 -11.44
CA VAL A 6 3.05 -16.84 -11.79
C VAL A 6 3.29 -18.24 -11.24
N LEU A 7 2.34 -18.74 -10.46
CA LEU A 7 2.33 -20.11 -9.98
C LEU A 7 1.59 -20.99 -10.99
N ILE A 8 2.20 -22.08 -11.45
CA ILE A 8 1.54 -23.09 -12.29
C ILE A 8 1.40 -24.36 -11.48
N ILE A 9 0.16 -24.83 -11.34
CA ILE A 9 -0.17 -26.06 -10.61
C ILE A 9 -0.68 -27.08 -11.62
N SER A 10 0.06 -28.17 -11.77
CA SER A 10 -0.27 -29.24 -12.71
C SER A 10 0.38 -30.55 -12.30
N ASP A 11 -0.32 -31.66 -12.53
CA ASP A 11 0.26 -33.00 -12.42
C ASP A 11 0.93 -33.44 -13.74
N ASP A 12 0.78 -32.66 -14.81
CA ASP A 12 1.39 -32.88 -16.12
C ASP A 12 2.56 -31.90 -16.38
N PRO A 13 3.81 -32.39 -16.47
CA PRO A 13 4.96 -31.55 -16.80
C PRO A 13 4.86 -30.89 -18.18
N GLU A 14 4.22 -31.54 -19.16
CA GLU A 14 4.05 -30.98 -20.51
C GLU A 14 3.21 -29.70 -20.46
N PHE A 15 2.11 -29.72 -19.69
CA PHE A 15 1.24 -28.57 -19.49
C PHE A 15 2.00 -27.32 -19.03
N SER A 16 2.86 -27.46 -18.02
CA SER A 16 3.68 -26.36 -17.51
C SER A 16 4.72 -25.88 -18.54
N ARG A 17 5.33 -26.82 -19.26
CA ARG A 17 6.35 -26.53 -20.27
C ARG A 17 5.79 -25.75 -21.46
N VAL A 18 4.61 -26.11 -21.96
CA VAL A 18 4.01 -25.41 -23.12
C VAL A 18 3.57 -24.00 -22.78
N ILE A 19 3.06 -23.76 -21.56
CA ILE A 19 2.69 -22.41 -21.08
C ILE A 19 3.93 -21.53 -20.97
N THR A 20 4.96 -22.00 -20.26
CA THR A 20 6.20 -21.24 -20.06
C THR A 20 6.89 -20.95 -21.39
N SER A 21 6.95 -21.91 -22.31
CA SER A 21 7.52 -21.73 -23.64
C SER A 21 6.75 -20.70 -24.48
N ARG A 22 5.41 -20.76 -24.49
CA ARG A 22 4.60 -19.75 -25.21
C ARG A 22 4.76 -18.35 -24.62
N TRP A 23 4.95 -18.25 -23.30
CA TRP A 23 5.13 -16.96 -22.64
C TRP A 23 6.47 -16.30 -22.97
N GLN A 24 7.49 -17.07 -23.33
CA GLN A 24 8.80 -16.51 -23.72
C GLN A 24 8.73 -15.63 -24.97
N SER A 25 7.70 -15.79 -25.81
CA SER A 25 7.48 -14.90 -26.95
C SER A 25 6.79 -13.58 -26.59
N GLU A 26 6.33 -13.42 -25.35
CA GLU A 26 5.71 -12.18 -24.87
C GLU A 26 6.76 -11.15 -24.47
N ARG A 27 6.37 -9.87 -24.53
CA ARG A 27 7.24 -8.76 -24.15
C ARG A 27 7.63 -8.77 -22.66
N THR A 28 6.74 -9.28 -21.81
CA THR A 28 6.93 -9.34 -20.36
C THR A 28 6.79 -10.79 -19.88
N VAL A 29 7.91 -11.35 -19.43
CA VAL A 29 7.98 -12.73 -18.94
C VAL A 29 8.01 -12.70 -17.40
N PRO A 30 7.01 -13.26 -16.71
CA PRO A 30 7.04 -13.40 -15.27
C PRO A 30 8.04 -14.46 -14.82
N ALA A 31 8.42 -14.43 -13.54
CA ALA A 31 9.02 -15.58 -12.89
C ALA A 31 7.96 -16.68 -12.75
N PHE A 32 8.36 -17.94 -12.93
CA PHE A 32 7.43 -19.07 -12.81
C PHE A 32 7.81 -19.93 -11.61
N THR A 33 6.81 -20.26 -10.80
CA THR A 33 6.90 -21.30 -9.79
C THR A 33 6.04 -22.46 -10.25
N LEU A 34 6.60 -23.67 -10.31
CA LEU A 34 5.89 -24.87 -10.74
C LEU A 34 5.63 -25.74 -9.51
N MET A 35 4.39 -26.21 -9.35
CA MET A 35 4.00 -27.11 -8.27
C MET A 35 3.09 -28.22 -8.78
N SER A 36 3.19 -29.41 -8.19
CA SER A 36 2.21 -30.48 -8.39
C SER A 36 1.05 -30.32 -7.42
N SER A 37 -0.07 -31.03 -7.68
CA SER A 37 -1.23 -30.93 -6.81
C SER A 37 -0.94 -31.43 -5.38
N ASP A 38 0.01 -32.35 -5.22
CA ASP A 38 0.34 -32.99 -3.95
C ASP A 38 1.08 -32.05 -2.97
N VAL A 39 1.74 -31.01 -3.49
CA VAL A 39 2.55 -30.06 -2.70
C VAL A 39 1.80 -28.72 -2.50
N CYS A 40 0.62 -28.57 -3.09
CA CYS A 40 -0.12 -27.32 -3.16
C CYS A 40 -0.70 -26.83 -1.81
N LEU A 41 -0.58 -27.57 -0.70
CA LEU A 41 -1.09 -27.09 0.60
C LEU A 41 -0.12 -26.18 1.36
N GLY A 42 1.12 -26.02 0.87
CA GLY A 42 2.18 -25.26 1.55
C GLY A 42 2.63 -23.98 0.84
N PHE A 43 1.84 -23.42 -0.09
CA PHE A 43 2.24 -22.18 -0.76
C PHE A 43 2.08 -20.97 0.17
N ASP A 44 3.01 -20.03 0.04
CA ASP A 44 2.83 -18.69 0.59
C ASP A 44 2.04 -17.86 -0.45
N PRO A 45 0.80 -17.43 -0.11
CA PRO A 45 0.00 -16.64 -1.03
C PRO A 45 0.73 -15.38 -1.51
N ASP A 46 1.58 -14.76 -0.71
CA ASP A 46 2.19 -13.48 -1.05
C ASP A 46 3.33 -13.57 -2.07
N ASN A 47 3.80 -14.78 -2.38
CA ASN A 47 4.90 -15.02 -3.32
C ASN A 47 4.51 -15.03 -4.80
N PHE A 48 3.22 -14.95 -5.13
CA PHE A 48 2.75 -14.92 -6.52
C PHE A 48 1.52 -14.02 -6.70
N GLN A 49 1.32 -13.56 -7.94
CA GLN A 49 0.20 -12.67 -8.31
C GLN A 49 -0.93 -13.42 -9.02
N LEU A 50 -0.65 -14.55 -9.65
CA LEU A 50 -1.62 -15.37 -10.36
C LEU A 50 -1.26 -16.85 -10.21
N ALA A 51 -2.28 -17.70 -10.02
CA ALA A 51 -2.16 -19.14 -10.15
C ALA A 51 -2.83 -19.62 -11.45
N ILE A 52 -2.15 -20.49 -12.19
CA ILE A 52 -2.69 -21.21 -13.34
C ILE A 52 -2.82 -22.67 -12.95
N VAL A 53 -4.04 -23.21 -13.03
CA VAL A 53 -4.37 -24.55 -12.55
C VAL A 53 -4.89 -25.36 -13.73
N GLY A 54 -4.29 -26.52 -14.02
CA GLY A 54 -4.76 -27.39 -15.11
C GLY A 54 -4.03 -28.71 -15.17
N ALA A 55 -4.63 -29.70 -15.85
CA ALA A 55 -4.14 -31.08 -15.89
C ALA A 55 -3.80 -31.65 -14.49
N ILE A 56 -4.77 -31.53 -13.56
CA ILE A 56 -4.68 -32.05 -12.20
C ILE A 56 -5.70 -33.18 -12.02
N ARG A 57 -5.38 -34.16 -11.17
CA ARG A 57 -6.32 -35.23 -10.78
C ARG A 57 -7.60 -34.66 -10.15
N PRO A 58 -8.81 -35.14 -10.52
CA PRO A 58 -10.08 -34.60 -10.01
C PRO A 58 -10.21 -34.55 -8.49
N ARG A 59 -9.58 -35.51 -7.78
CA ARG A 59 -9.60 -35.55 -6.30
C ARG A 59 -8.84 -34.38 -5.66
N ALA A 60 -7.78 -33.91 -6.29
CA ALA A 60 -6.96 -32.82 -5.78
C ALA A 60 -7.46 -31.44 -6.24
N LEU A 61 -8.23 -31.39 -7.33
CA LEU A 61 -8.74 -30.13 -7.91
C LEU A 61 -9.53 -29.29 -6.91
N SER A 62 -10.53 -29.88 -6.25
CA SER A 62 -11.36 -29.14 -5.28
C SER A 62 -10.54 -28.57 -4.13
N VAL A 63 -9.57 -29.34 -3.63
CA VAL A 63 -8.69 -28.93 -2.52
C VAL A 63 -7.82 -27.73 -2.93
N VAL A 64 -7.24 -27.77 -4.14
CA VAL A 64 -6.42 -26.69 -4.68
C VAL A 64 -7.26 -25.42 -4.88
N LEU A 65 -8.43 -25.53 -5.51
CA LEU A 65 -9.28 -24.37 -5.78
C LEU A 65 -9.84 -23.76 -4.48
N GLU A 66 -10.20 -24.59 -3.49
CA GLU A 66 -10.61 -24.11 -2.16
C GLU A 66 -9.49 -23.35 -1.45
N ALA A 67 -8.26 -23.88 -1.50
CA ALA A 67 -7.11 -23.20 -0.90
C ALA A 67 -6.84 -21.84 -1.58
N MET A 68 -6.97 -21.75 -2.91
CA MET A 68 -6.78 -20.51 -3.65
C MET A 68 -7.88 -19.48 -3.42
N ASP A 69 -9.13 -19.93 -3.35
CA ASP A 69 -10.29 -19.07 -3.08
C ASP A 69 -10.22 -18.51 -1.65
N ALA A 70 -9.89 -19.36 -0.66
CA ALA A 70 -9.65 -18.94 0.72
C ALA A 70 -8.48 -17.94 0.83
N ALA A 71 -7.45 -18.08 0.00
CA ALA A 71 -6.33 -17.15 -0.08
C ALA A 71 -6.66 -15.85 -0.86
N GLY A 72 -7.84 -15.74 -1.46
CA GLY A 72 -8.26 -14.59 -2.27
C GLY A 72 -7.38 -14.35 -3.50
N LYS A 73 -6.70 -15.40 -4.01
CA LYS A 73 -5.78 -15.28 -5.14
C LYS A 73 -6.52 -15.38 -6.46
N ARG A 74 -5.97 -14.70 -7.48
CA ARG A 74 -6.47 -14.82 -8.84
C ARG A 74 -6.05 -16.16 -9.42
N VAL A 75 -7.03 -16.91 -9.89
CA VAL A 75 -6.83 -18.23 -10.47
C VAL A 75 -7.36 -18.25 -11.89
N VAL A 76 -6.57 -18.80 -12.80
CA VAL A 76 -7.02 -19.23 -14.13
C VAL A 76 -7.05 -20.76 -14.14
N PHE A 77 -8.24 -21.33 -14.25
CA PHE A 77 -8.42 -22.78 -14.34
C PHE A 77 -8.59 -23.21 -15.79
N LEU A 78 -7.89 -24.27 -16.19
CA LEU A 78 -7.94 -24.86 -17.52
C LEU A 78 -8.35 -26.34 -17.47
N SER A 79 -9.32 -26.69 -18.31
CA SER A 79 -9.73 -28.08 -18.54
C SER A 79 -10.39 -28.22 -19.91
N ASP A 80 -10.26 -29.40 -20.51
CA ASP A 80 -10.96 -29.83 -21.72
C ASP A 80 -12.40 -30.33 -21.41
N ASP A 81 -12.60 -30.96 -20.25
CA ASP A 81 -13.87 -31.49 -19.77
C ASP A 81 -14.90 -30.40 -19.46
N VAL A 82 -16.00 -30.40 -20.24
CA VAL A 82 -17.14 -29.50 -20.09
C VAL A 82 -17.73 -29.57 -18.69
N ARG A 83 -17.84 -30.78 -18.11
CA ARG A 83 -18.53 -30.99 -16.84
C ARG A 83 -17.72 -30.41 -15.68
N THR A 84 -16.41 -30.64 -15.69
CA THR A 84 -15.49 -30.04 -14.73
C THR A 84 -15.50 -28.51 -14.84
N VAL A 85 -15.43 -27.97 -16.06
CA VAL A 85 -15.51 -26.51 -16.31
C VAL A 85 -16.78 -25.90 -15.73
N GLN A 86 -17.95 -26.52 -15.96
CA GLN A 86 -19.21 -26.01 -15.45
C GLN A 86 -19.26 -26.08 -13.92
N SER A 87 -18.83 -27.21 -13.35
CA SER A 87 -18.80 -27.42 -11.89
C SER A 87 -17.91 -26.38 -11.18
N VAL A 88 -16.76 -26.03 -11.78
CA VAL A 88 -15.86 -25.01 -11.22
C VAL A 88 -16.49 -23.62 -11.29
N ARG A 89 -17.16 -23.28 -12.41
CA ARG A 89 -17.85 -21.98 -12.55
C ARG A 89 -18.98 -21.82 -11.53
N ASP A 90 -19.73 -22.89 -11.26
CA ASP A 90 -20.86 -22.85 -10.33
C ASP A 90 -20.39 -22.77 -8.87
N ARG A 91 -19.27 -23.44 -8.53
CA ARG A 91 -18.77 -23.52 -7.15
C ARG A 91 -17.80 -22.40 -6.77
N TRP A 92 -17.00 -21.90 -7.71
CA TRP A 92 -16.02 -20.83 -7.49
C TRP A 92 -16.15 -19.73 -8.56
N PRO A 93 -17.15 -18.84 -8.45
CA PRO A 93 -17.43 -17.82 -9.46
C PRO A 93 -16.30 -16.79 -9.63
N GLY A 94 -15.40 -16.66 -8.66
CA GLY A 94 -14.23 -15.79 -8.72
C GLY A 94 -13.07 -16.34 -9.57
N ILE A 95 -13.12 -17.62 -9.97
CA ILE A 95 -12.06 -18.28 -10.73
C ILE A 95 -12.32 -18.14 -12.23
N LEU A 96 -11.30 -17.69 -12.97
CA LEU A 96 -11.40 -17.53 -14.40
C LEU A 96 -11.23 -18.89 -15.09
N VAL A 97 -12.30 -19.42 -15.66
CA VAL A 97 -12.26 -20.75 -16.30
C VAL A 97 -12.13 -20.64 -17.82
N LEU A 98 -11.04 -21.19 -18.36
CA LEU A 98 -10.74 -21.33 -19.78
C LEU A 98 -10.86 -22.79 -20.22
N ARG A 99 -11.43 -23.02 -21.41
CA ARG A 99 -11.50 -24.36 -21.99
C ARG A 99 -10.24 -24.65 -22.80
N GLN A 100 -9.70 -25.85 -22.64
CA GLN A 100 -8.54 -26.31 -23.41
C GLN A 100 -8.99 -26.79 -24.79
N HIS A 101 -9.29 -25.86 -25.70
CA HIS A 101 -9.59 -26.12 -27.11
C HIS A 101 -8.36 -25.81 -28.00
N GLU A 102 -8.48 -25.94 -29.33
CA GLU A 102 -7.40 -25.57 -30.24
C GLU A 102 -6.90 -24.14 -29.97
N LYS A 103 -5.57 -23.95 -29.91
CA LYS A 103 -4.93 -22.65 -29.62
C LYS A 103 -5.28 -22.05 -28.25
N TRP A 104 -5.66 -22.85 -27.26
CA TRP A 104 -5.91 -22.38 -25.89
C TRP A 104 -4.76 -21.53 -25.30
N LEU A 105 -3.52 -21.79 -25.71
CA LEU A 105 -2.34 -21.02 -25.32
C LEU A 105 -2.40 -19.56 -25.78
N ASP A 106 -2.94 -19.29 -26.97
CA ASP A 106 -3.08 -17.94 -27.53
C ASP A 106 -4.14 -17.11 -26.79
N THR A 107 -5.07 -17.78 -26.08
CA THR A 107 -6.02 -17.13 -25.19
C THR A 107 -5.46 -17.02 -23.78
N LEU A 108 -4.87 -18.09 -23.24
CA LEU A 108 -4.39 -18.16 -21.87
C LEU A 108 -3.32 -17.10 -21.60
N VAL A 109 -2.27 -17.04 -22.43
CA VAL A 109 -1.09 -16.22 -22.14
C VAL A 109 -1.44 -14.72 -22.07
N PRO A 110 -2.17 -14.13 -23.03
CA PRO A 110 -2.60 -12.73 -22.92
C PRO A 110 -3.52 -12.47 -21.72
N VAL A 111 -4.48 -13.37 -21.47
CA VAL A 111 -5.43 -13.24 -20.36
C VAL A 111 -4.72 -13.29 -19.01
N ALA A 112 -3.82 -14.25 -18.85
CA ALA A 112 -3.04 -14.43 -17.64
C ALA A 112 -2.03 -13.27 -17.46
N GLY A 113 -1.43 -12.76 -18.54
CA GLY A 113 -0.60 -11.55 -18.52
C GLY A 113 -1.35 -10.31 -18.04
N GLU A 114 -2.56 -10.10 -18.56
CA GLU A 114 -3.43 -9.00 -18.13
C GLU A 114 -3.89 -9.17 -16.67
N ALA A 115 -4.19 -10.41 -16.24
CA ALA A 115 -4.55 -10.70 -14.85
C ALA A 115 -3.40 -10.37 -13.88
N VAL A 116 -2.15 -10.71 -14.25
CA VAL A 116 -0.95 -10.35 -13.49
C VAL A 116 -0.77 -8.84 -13.42
N HIS A 117 -0.87 -8.15 -14.56
CA HIS A 117 -0.74 -6.68 -14.60
C HIS A 117 -1.79 -5.99 -13.73
N ARG A 118 -3.06 -6.45 -13.79
CA ARG A 118 -4.13 -5.95 -12.94
C ARG A 118 -3.85 -6.19 -11.45
N ALA A 119 -3.38 -7.37 -11.07
CA ALA A 119 -3.04 -7.68 -9.68
C ALA A 119 -1.92 -6.77 -9.11
N ILE A 120 -0.89 -6.49 -9.92
CA ILE A 120 0.19 -5.58 -9.53
C ILE A 120 -0.33 -4.16 -9.40
N ALA A 121 -1.13 -3.70 -10.36
CA ALA A 121 -1.70 -2.36 -10.35
C ALA A 121 -2.57 -2.13 -9.11
N GLU A 122 -3.42 -3.08 -8.76
CA GLU A 122 -4.25 -3.03 -7.54
C GLU A 122 -3.42 -3.02 -6.26
N THR A 123 -2.39 -3.86 -6.18
CA THR A 123 -1.48 -3.87 -5.02
C THR A 123 -0.77 -2.52 -4.86
N ARG A 124 -0.32 -1.93 -5.97
CA ARG A 124 0.32 -0.60 -5.98
C ARG A 124 -0.68 0.49 -5.60
N ALA A 125 -1.89 0.46 -6.14
CA ALA A 125 -2.96 1.39 -5.81
C ALA A 125 -3.29 1.32 -4.31
N GLY A 126 -3.54 0.13 -3.77
CA GLY A 126 -3.84 -0.04 -2.35
C GLY A 126 -2.69 0.37 -1.42
N ARG A 127 -1.42 0.26 -1.85
CA ARG A 127 -0.28 0.81 -1.11
C ARG A 127 -0.27 2.35 -1.15
N ALA A 128 -0.51 2.93 -2.32
CA ALA A 128 -0.57 4.38 -2.49
C ALA A 128 -1.74 5.00 -1.69
N GLU A 129 -2.91 4.37 -1.69
CA GLU A 129 -4.07 4.79 -0.89
C GLU A 129 -3.75 4.79 0.61
N ARG A 130 -3.14 3.71 1.13
CA ARG A 130 -2.72 3.63 2.53
C ARG A 130 -1.70 4.71 2.91
N ALA A 131 -0.72 4.95 2.04
CA ALA A 131 0.26 6.01 2.24
C ALA A 131 -0.41 7.40 2.22
N SER A 132 -1.34 7.63 1.29
CA SER A 132 -2.11 8.87 1.19
C SER A 132 -2.95 9.11 2.44
N ALA A 133 -3.66 8.08 2.92
CA ALA A 133 -4.48 8.18 4.14
C ALA A 133 -3.63 8.53 5.38
N LEU A 134 -2.40 8.00 5.47
CA LEU A 134 -1.47 8.37 6.53
C LEU A 134 -1.04 9.84 6.43
N LEU A 135 -0.66 10.29 5.23
CA LEU A 135 -0.25 11.68 4.99
C LEU A 135 -1.41 12.66 5.26
N GLU A 136 -2.63 12.30 4.89
CA GLU A 136 -3.83 13.10 5.15
C GLU A 136 -4.11 13.27 6.65
N ARG A 137 -3.95 12.19 7.44
CA ARG A 137 -4.05 12.26 8.90
C ARG A 137 -2.98 13.18 9.50
N GLN A 138 -1.74 13.06 9.04
CA GLN A 138 -0.64 13.93 9.48
C GLN A 138 -0.89 15.40 9.11
N ALA A 139 -1.36 15.66 7.89
CA ALA A 139 -1.72 17.00 7.44
C ALA A 139 -2.87 17.58 8.27
N THR A 140 -3.85 16.77 8.65
CA THR A 140 -4.96 17.18 9.51
C THR A 140 -4.48 17.60 10.90
N LEU A 141 -3.58 16.81 11.51
CA LEU A 141 -2.94 17.18 12.78
C LEU A 141 -2.13 18.49 12.65
N GLY A 142 -1.36 18.64 11.57
CA GLY A 142 -0.63 19.88 11.30
C GLY A 142 -1.55 21.10 11.19
N ARG A 143 -2.64 21.00 10.43
CA ARG A 143 -3.65 22.06 10.32
C ARG A 143 -4.25 22.43 11.67
N TYR A 144 -4.61 21.43 12.48
CA TYR A 144 -5.14 21.66 13.82
C TYR A 144 -4.13 22.37 14.73
N MET A 145 -2.85 22.01 14.68
CA MET A 145 -1.80 22.69 15.45
C MET A 145 -1.64 24.16 15.05
N LEU A 146 -1.74 24.47 13.75
CA LEU A 146 -1.69 25.84 13.24
C LEU A 146 -2.90 26.66 13.68
N GLU A 147 -4.09 26.07 13.64
CA GLU A 147 -5.32 26.68 14.13
C GLU A 147 -5.23 26.98 15.64
N MET A 148 -4.71 26.03 16.42
CA MET A 148 -4.56 26.16 17.87
C MET A 148 -3.43 27.12 18.30
N ARG A 149 -2.61 27.62 17.38
CA ARG A 149 -1.44 28.48 17.69
C ARG A 149 -1.79 29.69 18.55
N HIS A 150 -2.88 30.39 18.22
CA HIS A 150 -3.31 31.57 19.00
C HIS A 150 -3.71 31.18 20.42
N THR A 151 -4.49 30.11 20.56
CA THR A 151 -4.92 29.59 21.87
C THR A 151 -3.71 29.19 22.72
N PHE A 152 -2.76 28.46 22.15
CA PHE A 152 -1.53 28.10 22.88
C PHE A 152 -0.72 29.32 23.29
N ASN A 153 -0.51 30.29 22.40
CA ASN A 153 0.23 31.50 22.71
C ASN A 153 -0.44 32.30 23.82
N ASN A 154 -1.78 32.40 23.81
CA ASN A 154 -2.52 33.09 24.87
C ASN A 154 -2.36 32.40 26.23
N THR A 155 -2.52 31.07 26.27
CA THR A 155 -2.35 30.28 27.50
C THR A 155 -0.92 30.36 28.04
N LEU A 156 0.09 30.26 27.18
CA LEU A 156 1.49 30.37 27.58
C LEU A 156 1.84 31.78 28.08
N THR A 157 1.32 32.82 27.43
CA THR A 157 1.50 34.22 27.88
C THR A 157 0.91 34.42 29.28
N ALA A 158 -0.29 33.88 29.52
CA ALA A 158 -0.91 33.92 30.84
C ALA A 158 -0.10 33.13 31.90
N LEU A 159 0.36 31.91 31.57
CA LEU A 159 1.16 31.09 32.48
C LEU A 159 2.49 31.77 32.85
N LEU A 160 3.19 32.31 31.86
CA LEU A 160 4.45 33.03 32.06
C LEU A 160 4.22 34.27 32.92
N GLY A 161 3.27 35.12 32.54
CA GLY A 161 2.98 36.36 33.27
C GLY A 161 2.58 36.09 34.73
N ASN A 162 1.70 35.12 34.99
CA ASN A 162 1.33 34.77 36.36
C ASN A 162 2.51 34.19 37.16
N SER A 163 3.34 33.34 36.54
CA SER A 163 4.53 32.80 37.21
C SER A 163 5.55 33.88 37.55
N GLU A 164 5.73 34.87 36.67
CA GLU A 164 6.63 36.00 36.91
C GLU A 164 6.12 36.92 38.01
N LEU A 165 4.82 37.25 38.02
CA LEU A 165 4.20 38.04 39.08
C LEU A 165 4.37 37.39 40.45
N LEU A 166 4.12 36.08 40.56
CA LEU A 166 4.28 35.33 41.81
C LEU A 166 5.74 35.27 42.28
N LEU A 167 6.71 35.22 41.38
CA LEU A 167 8.14 35.15 41.73
C LEU A 167 8.73 36.52 42.13
N VAL A 168 8.11 37.62 41.69
CA VAL A 168 8.51 38.99 42.02
C VAL A 168 8.10 39.38 43.43
N GLU A 169 7.00 38.83 43.95
CA GLU A 169 6.46 39.20 45.26
C GLU A 169 7.35 38.68 46.42
N PRO A 170 7.99 39.58 47.21
CA PRO A 170 8.94 39.16 48.24
C PRO A 170 8.23 38.57 49.46
N GLY A 171 8.66 37.39 49.91
CA GLY A 171 8.25 36.81 51.20
C GLY A 171 6.88 36.13 51.25
N SER A 172 6.13 36.09 50.14
CA SER A 172 4.81 35.43 50.08
C SER A 172 4.86 33.92 49.87
N LEU A 173 6.01 33.39 49.41
CA LEU A 173 6.18 31.98 49.04
C LEU A 173 7.29 31.29 49.82
N SER A 174 7.06 30.00 50.15
CA SER A 174 8.12 29.14 50.67
C SER A 174 9.18 28.87 49.59
N ALA A 175 10.40 28.50 50.00
CA ALA A 175 11.48 28.17 49.07
C ALA A 175 11.10 27.02 48.10
N ALA A 176 10.35 26.03 48.60
CA ALA A 176 9.86 24.92 47.78
C ALA A 176 8.81 25.38 46.75
N ALA A 177 7.85 26.22 47.16
CA ALA A 177 6.83 26.75 46.24
C ALA A 177 7.47 27.64 45.15
N ARG A 178 8.44 28.47 45.53
CA ARG A 178 9.21 29.30 44.60
C ARG A 178 9.92 28.44 43.53
N SER A 179 10.61 27.38 43.96
CA SER A 179 11.30 26.45 43.04
C SER A 179 10.34 25.74 42.07
N GLN A 180 9.14 25.37 42.52
CA GLN A 180 8.10 24.80 41.67
C GLN A 180 7.60 25.80 40.61
N ILE A 181 7.35 27.05 41.01
CA ILE A 181 6.89 28.11 40.08
C ILE A 181 7.99 28.43 39.04
N GLU A 182 9.26 28.45 39.44
CA GLU A 182 10.38 28.58 38.50
C GLU A 182 10.42 27.43 37.49
N THR A 183 10.15 26.20 37.93
CA THR A 183 10.07 25.03 37.05
C THR A 183 8.92 25.17 36.04
N ILE A 184 7.72 25.60 36.49
CA ILE A 184 6.57 25.84 35.62
C ILE A 184 6.90 26.92 34.58
N ARG A 185 7.50 28.04 35.00
CA ARG A 185 7.94 29.11 34.09
C ARG A 185 8.90 28.58 33.03
N ASN A 186 9.91 27.82 33.43
CA ASN A 186 10.90 27.26 32.51
C ASN A 186 10.26 26.26 31.52
N MET A 187 9.29 25.45 31.97
CA MET A 187 8.54 24.56 31.08
C MET A 187 7.67 25.34 30.09
N ALA A 188 7.02 26.42 30.52
CA ALA A 188 6.22 27.27 29.65
C ALA A 188 7.07 27.98 28.58
N LEU A 189 8.27 28.47 28.93
CA LEU A 189 9.24 29.02 27.96
C LEU A 189 9.64 27.97 26.93
N ARG A 190 9.97 26.74 27.38
CA ARG A 190 10.31 25.64 26.47
C ARG A 190 9.17 25.28 25.52
N MET A 191 7.92 25.29 26.01
CA MET A 191 6.74 25.08 25.16
C MET A 191 6.56 26.21 24.14
N HIS A 192 6.84 27.46 24.53
CA HIS A 192 6.80 28.61 23.63
C HIS A 192 7.80 28.45 22.48
N GLU A 193 9.05 28.06 22.78
CA GLU A 193 10.07 27.80 21.76
C GLU A 193 9.67 26.70 20.78
N ILE A 194 9.07 25.61 21.27
CA ILE A 194 8.58 24.50 20.43
C ILE A 194 7.51 24.99 19.45
N LEU A 195 6.55 25.81 19.89
CA LEU A 195 5.52 26.38 19.02
C LEU A 195 6.09 27.38 17.99
N GLN A 196 7.11 28.14 18.36
CA GLN A 196 7.82 29.00 17.41
C GLN A 196 8.51 28.18 16.32
N ARG A 197 9.14 27.06 16.66
CA ARG A 197 9.72 26.14 15.66
C ARG A 197 8.68 25.58 14.70
N PHE A 198 7.50 25.19 15.19
CA PHE A 198 6.40 24.76 14.33
C PHE A 198 5.94 25.87 13.37
N SER A 199 5.86 27.11 13.85
CA SER A 199 5.49 28.26 13.01
C SER A 199 6.57 28.63 11.98
N SER A 200 7.84 28.35 12.26
CA SER A 200 8.93 28.50 11.28
C SER A 200 8.83 27.44 10.18
N LEU A 201 8.61 26.18 10.57
CA LEU A 201 8.43 25.07 9.65
C LEU A 201 7.24 25.29 8.70
N GLU A 202 6.13 25.82 9.20
CA GLU A 202 4.97 26.21 8.38
C GLU A 202 5.36 27.18 7.24
N LYS A 203 6.15 28.22 7.58
CA LYS A 203 6.58 29.23 6.62
C LYS A 203 7.51 28.63 5.57
N GLU A 204 8.46 27.80 5.99
CA GLU A 204 9.37 27.10 5.08
C GLU A 204 8.60 26.20 4.10
N LEU A 205 7.65 25.40 4.61
CA LEU A 205 6.79 24.54 3.78
C LEU A 205 5.99 25.35 2.75
N THR A 206 5.40 26.46 3.17
CA THR A 206 4.65 27.36 2.27
C THR A 206 5.52 27.93 1.15
N VAL A 207 6.80 28.23 1.44
CA VAL A 207 7.75 28.72 0.43
C VAL A 207 8.11 27.61 -0.55
N VAL A 208 8.37 26.39 -0.06
CA VAL A 208 8.69 25.22 -0.89
C VAL A 208 7.53 24.91 -1.85
N GLU A 209 6.28 24.91 -1.36
CA GLU A 209 5.09 24.69 -2.21
C GLU A 209 4.97 25.74 -3.33
N ARG A 210 5.19 27.02 -3.00
CA ARG A 210 5.14 28.11 -3.99
C ARG A 210 6.24 27.98 -5.05
N GLN A 211 7.42 27.49 -4.66
CA GLN A 211 8.53 27.29 -5.57
C GLN A 211 8.27 26.11 -6.53
N ALA A 212 7.80 24.98 -6.02
CA ALA A 212 7.42 23.82 -6.82
C ALA A 212 6.31 24.15 -7.85
N GLY A 213 5.32 24.98 -7.45
CA GLY A 213 4.27 25.44 -8.35
C GLY A 213 4.78 26.34 -9.49
N LYS A 214 5.80 27.17 -9.25
CA LYS A 214 6.43 28.00 -10.28
C LYS A 214 7.24 27.17 -11.27
N GLU A 215 8.00 26.19 -10.79
CA GLU A 215 8.80 25.30 -11.64
C GLU A 215 7.93 24.41 -12.54
N THR A 216 6.82 23.91 -12.02
CA THR A 216 5.85 23.11 -12.78
C THR A 216 5.19 23.93 -13.90
N LYS A 217 4.80 25.18 -13.61
CA LYS A 217 4.25 26.11 -14.62
C LYS A 217 5.31 26.54 -15.66
N GLY A 218 6.56 26.68 -15.25
CA GLY A 218 7.69 26.97 -16.14
C GLY A 218 7.96 25.85 -17.13
N ARG A 219 7.99 24.59 -16.66
CA ARG A 219 8.14 23.40 -17.52
C ARG A 219 6.96 23.22 -18.48
N ALA A 220 5.72 23.39 -18.02
CA ALA A 220 4.54 23.30 -18.90
C ALA A 220 4.56 24.34 -20.03
N ARG A 221 5.02 25.57 -19.74
CA ARG A 221 5.19 26.61 -20.77
C ARG A 221 6.33 26.30 -21.76
N ALA A 222 7.41 25.69 -21.30
CA ALA A 222 8.52 25.29 -22.17
C ALA A 222 8.14 24.15 -23.12
N VAL A 223 7.30 23.20 -22.68
CA VAL A 223 6.81 22.08 -23.51
C VAL A 223 5.76 22.55 -24.53
N ALA A 224 4.98 23.59 -24.22
CA ALA A 224 3.99 24.16 -25.14
C ALA A 224 4.59 25.12 -26.21
N ALA A 225 5.89 25.40 -26.13
CA ALA A 225 6.61 26.31 -27.04
C ALA A 225 7.51 25.55 -28.05
N VAL A 226 7.39 24.23 -28.12
CA VAL A 226 8.06 23.32 -29.07
C VAL A 226 6.99 22.69 -29.95
#